data_AF-A0A969LFM3-F1
#
_entry.id   AF-A0A969LFM3-F1
#
_cell.length_a   1.000
_cell.length_b   1.000
_cell.length_c   1.000
_cell.angle_alpha   90.00
_cell.angle_beta   90.00
_cell.angle_gamma   90.00
#
_symmetry.space_group_name_H-M   'P 1'
#
loop_
_entity.id
_entity.type
_entity.pdbx_description
1 polymer ?
#
loop_
_entity_poly.entity_id
_entity_poly.type
_entity_poly.pdbx_seq_one_letter_code
_entity_poly.pdbx_strand_id
1 'polypeptide(L)'
;MSTADELLNQLPAKSVGHILNKLLECRRNLKAGKKASVPYTTLYLHNGLIMQGWLLDIREDQGAQWVLMQTSNDPTHAPISVGYVAADSIVGINLHQVTEILPVISFGAIELPVEGSIPSRMDLRQQAEDLSQQLGIVQIMISFDSFPSDEVYRYRLFQMVETTGAVLQGLLKSNLGRQALTEQVETVRLEYSEANQVSLSNRVLLIAFSTVPTDETLNRQISAVL
;
A
#
# COMPACT_ATOMS: atom_id res chain seq x y z
N MET A 1 -0.49 24.62 -4.51
CA MET A 1 0.47 23.63 -3.98
C MET A 1 0.45 23.81 -2.47
N SER A 2 0.04 22.79 -1.72
CA SER A 2 0.11 22.84 -0.26
C SER A 2 1.57 22.88 0.20
N THR A 3 1.85 23.63 1.25
CA THR A 3 3.19 23.70 1.84
C THR A 3 3.52 22.38 2.56
N ALA A 4 4.80 22.06 2.73
CA ALA A 4 5.21 20.85 3.46
C ALA A 4 4.61 20.80 4.87
N ASP A 5 4.49 21.97 5.52
CA ASP A 5 3.89 22.10 6.86
C ASP A 5 2.39 21.79 6.86
N GLU A 6 1.64 22.20 5.83
CA GLU A 6 0.22 21.84 5.68
C GLU A 6 0.02 20.33 5.52
N LEU A 7 0.92 19.65 4.82
CA LEU A 7 0.87 18.20 4.66
C LEU A 7 1.22 17.47 5.96
N LEU A 8 2.20 17.96 6.71
CA LEU A 8 2.57 17.39 8.01
C LEU A 8 1.41 17.47 9.02
N ASN A 9 0.60 18.54 8.97
CA ASN A 9 -0.58 18.70 9.82
C ASN A 9 -1.73 17.72 9.51
N GLN A 10 -1.68 17.04 8.36
CA GLN A 10 -2.65 16.02 7.97
C GLN A 10 -2.25 14.61 8.41
N LEU A 11 -1.04 14.43 8.96
CA LEU A 11 -0.57 13.11 9.38
C LEU A 11 -1.37 12.60 10.59
N PRO A 12 -1.98 11.40 10.50
CA PRO A 12 -2.70 10.84 11.62
C PRO A 12 -1.74 10.26 12.66
N ALA A 13 -2.08 10.40 13.94
CA ALA A 13 -1.38 9.68 15.01
C ALA A 13 -1.62 8.17 14.90
N LYS A 14 -0.56 7.37 15.01
CA LYS A 14 -0.61 5.89 14.91
C LYS A 14 0.27 5.22 15.96
N SER A 15 0.00 3.93 16.21
CA SER A 15 0.80 3.11 17.12
C SER A 15 2.19 2.81 16.54
N VAL A 16 3.14 2.54 17.43
CA VAL A 16 4.51 2.10 17.07
C VAL A 16 4.48 0.93 16.10
N GLY A 17 3.65 -0.10 16.38
CA GLY A 17 3.51 -1.27 15.51
C GLY A 17 3.03 -0.93 14.09
N HIS A 18 2.08 -0.01 13.93
CA HIS A 18 1.64 0.43 12.60
C HIS A 18 2.74 1.14 11.84
N ILE A 19 3.49 2.04 12.48
CA ILE A 19 4.61 2.74 11.85
C ILE A 19 5.69 1.73 11.43
N LEU A 20 6.06 0.79 12.31
CA LEU A 20 7.05 -0.25 12.00
C LEU A 20 6.65 -1.09 10.78
N ASN A 21 5.39 -1.50 10.71
CA ASN A 21 4.88 -2.25 9.55
C ASN A 21 4.97 -1.44 8.25
N LYS A 22 4.71 -0.13 8.29
CA LYS A 22 4.88 0.76 7.13
C LYS A 22 6.32 0.92 6.69
N LEU A 23 7.24 1.06 7.64
CA LEU A 23 8.67 1.09 7.32
C LEU A 23 9.13 -0.22 6.69
N LEU A 24 8.62 -1.35 7.17
CA LEU A 24 8.91 -2.67 6.59
C LEU A 24 8.36 -2.79 5.16
N GLU A 25 7.17 -2.25 4.90
CA GLU A 25 6.59 -2.16 3.56
C GLU A 25 7.48 -1.33 2.62
N CYS A 26 7.95 -0.15 3.05
CA CYS A 26 8.92 0.65 2.29
C CYS A 26 10.16 -0.17 1.94
N ARG A 27 10.70 -0.91 2.91
CA ARG A 27 11.89 -1.76 2.71
C ARG A 27 11.63 -2.88 1.71
N ARG A 28 10.46 -3.53 1.76
CA ARG A 28 10.04 -4.57 0.81
C ARG A 28 9.88 -4.00 -0.60
N ASN A 29 9.25 -2.85 -0.73
CA ASN A 29 9.07 -2.17 -2.02
C ASN A 29 10.42 -1.77 -2.63
N LEU A 30 11.35 -1.24 -1.82
CA LEU A 30 12.71 -0.93 -2.26
C LEU A 30 13.46 -2.19 -2.73
N LYS A 31 13.39 -3.29 -1.97
CA LYS A 31 13.99 -4.59 -2.37
C LYS A 31 13.39 -5.15 -3.65
N ALA A 32 12.12 -4.87 -3.92
CA ALA A 32 11.42 -5.26 -5.15
C ALA A 32 11.72 -4.34 -6.34
N GLY A 33 12.61 -3.35 -6.19
CA GLY A 33 12.96 -2.40 -7.26
C GLY A 33 11.90 -1.35 -7.54
N LYS A 34 10.89 -1.19 -6.68
CA LYS A 34 9.91 -0.10 -6.79
C LYS A 34 10.53 1.22 -6.32
N LYS A 35 10.04 2.34 -6.86
CA LYS A 35 10.38 3.69 -6.38
C LYS A 35 9.88 3.86 -4.94
N ALA A 36 10.75 3.60 -3.97
CA ALA A 36 10.47 3.71 -2.53
C ALA A 36 11.75 4.15 -1.80
N SER A 37 11.58 4.81 -0.65
CA SER A 37 12.67 5.22 0.24
C SER A 37 12.42 4.65 1.64
N VAL A 38 13.49 4.26 2.35
CA VAL A 38 13.42 3.85 3.75
C VAL A 38 14.01 4.98 4.57
N PRO A 39 13.22 5.65 5.43
CA PRO A 39 13.70 6.82 6.14
C PRO A 39 14.74 6.43 7.17
N TYR A 40 15.70 7.33 7.41
CA TYR A 40 16.47 7.27 8.64
C TYR A 40 15.51 7.41 9.82
N THR A 41 15.69 6.59 10.84
CA THR A 41 14.74 6.42 11.93
C THR A 41 15.45 6.47 13.28
N THR A 42 14.86 7.17 14.23
CA THR A 42 15.25 7.15 15.65
C THR A 42 14.19 6.40 16.44
N LEU A 43 14.58 5.31 17.10
CA LEU A 43 13.76 4.57 18.05
C LEU A 43 14.07 5.02 19.48
N TYR A 44 13.03 5.28 20.25
CA TYR A 44 13.10 5.50 21.69
C TYR A 44 12.67 4.23 22.41
N LEU A 45 13.52 3.73 23.30
CA LEU A 45 13.28 2.48 24.03
C LEU A 45 12.78 2.76 25.45
N HIS A 46 12.02 1.83 26.03
CA HIS A 46 11.43 1.97 27.37
C HIS A 46 12.48 2.18 28.48
N ASN A 47 13.71 1.73 28.26
CA ASN A 47 14.83 1.91 29.18
C ASN A 47 15.55 3.26 29.02
N GLY A 48 15.04 4.16 28.17
CA GLY A 48 15.62 5.47 27.89
C GLY A 48 16.76 5.47 26.85
N LEU A 49 17.16 4.29 26.33
CA LEU A 49 18.13 4.22 25.24
C LEU A 49 17.52 4.68 23.92
N ILE A 50 18.41 5.12 23.03
CA ILE A 50 18.06 5.59 21.69
C ILE A 50 18.83 4.75 20.68
N MET A 51 18.13 4.22 19.67
CA MET A 51 18.73 3.54 18.53
C MET A 51 18.43 4.34 17.27
N GLN A 52 19.47 4.66 16.50
CA GLN A 52 19.33 5.45 15.27
C GLN A 52 19.88 4.67 14.09
N GLY A 53 19.18 4.71 12.96
CA GLY A 53 19.57 3.93 11.80
C GLY A 53 18.48 3.73 10.76
N TRP A 54 18.69 2.77 9.88
CA TRP A 54 17.70 2.33 8.89
C TRP A 54 17.10 0.99 9.30
N LEU A 55 15.79 0.86 9.16
CA LEU A 55 15.11 -0.42 9.34
C LEU A 55 15.55 -1.40 8.24
N LEU A 56 16.00 -2.59 8.65
CA LEU A 56 16.41 -3.65 7.73
C LEU A 56 15.36 -4.76 7.61
N ASP A 57 14.80 -5.19 8.74
CA ASP A 57 13.82 -6.28 8.80
C ASP A 57 13.02 -6.24 10.13
N ILE A 58 11.88 -6.93 10.14
CA ILE A 58 11.10 -7.21 11.35
C ILE A 58 10.65 -8.67 11.27
N ARG A 59 10.94 -9.46 12.29
CA ARG A 59 10.57 -10.88 12.35
C ARG A 59 10.14 -11.30 13.74
N GLU A 60 9.29 -12.31 13.78
CA GLU A 60 8.99 -13.01 15.02
C GLU A 60 10.08 -14.05 15.31
N ASP A 61 10.58 -14.06 16.54
CA ASP A 61 11.47 -15.07 17.07
C ASP A 61 11.07 -15.38 18.52
N GLN A 62 10.88 -16.67 18.82
CA GLN A 62 10.42 -17.17 20.13
C GLN A 62 9.15 -16.47 20.68
N GLY A 63 8.20 -16.14 19.80
CA GLY A 63 6.94 -15.50 20.18
C GLY A 63 7.03 -13.99 20.44
N ALA A 64 8.18 -13.37 20.19
CA ALA A 64 8.38 -11.92 20.27
C ALA A 64 8.74 -11.35 18.90
N GLN A 65 8.21 -10.17 18.56
CA GLN A 65 8.66 -9.45 17.36
C GLN A 65 9.96 -8.72 17.64
N TRP A 66 10.94 -8.91 16.78
CA TRP A 66 12.24 -8.27 16.80
C TRP A 66 12.42 -7.37 15.59
N VAL A 67 12.99 -6.20 15.84
CA VAL A 67 13.32 -5.18 14.86
C VAL A 67 14.83 -5.21 14.64
N LEU A 68 15.25 -5.39 13.38
CA LEU A 68 16.64 -5.33 12.97
C LEU A 68 16.91 -3.97 12.31
N MET A 69 17.86 -3.22 12.86
CA MET A 69 18.29 -1.94 12.34
C MET A 69 19.76 -1.96 11.93
N GLN A 70 20.07 -1.29 10.82
CA GLN A 70 21.42 -0.86 10.53
C GLN A 70 21.69 0.40 11.32
N THR A 71 22.53 0.31 12.35
CA THR A 71 22.90 1.44 13.20
C THR A 71 24.15 2.10 12.66
N SER A 72 24.16 3.43 12.65
CA SER A 72 25.37 4.19 12.39
C SER A 72 25.59 5.21 13.49
N ASN A 73 26.72 5.11 14.20
CA ASN A 73 27.12 6.10 15.19
C ASN A 73 27.67 7.38 14.52
N ASP A 74 28.05 7.29 13.24
CA ASP A 74 28.44 8.40 12.39
C ASP A 74 28.20 7.98 10.91
N PRO A 75 27.24 8.60 10.20
CA PRO A 75 26.91 8.26 8.81
C PRO A 75 28.10 8.45 7.85
N THR A 76 29.15 9.16 8.27
CA THR A 76 30.31 9.44 7.43
C THR A 76 31.47 8.45 7.63
N HIS A 77 31.73 7.95 8.85
CA HIS A 77 33.01 7.27 9.16
C HIS A 77 32.93 6.03 10.09
N ALA A 78 31.76 5.55 10.50
CA ALA A 78 31.65 4.38 11.39
C ALA A 78 31.51 3.03 10.62
N PRO A 79 32.02 1.91 11.17
CA PRO A 79 31.72 0.58 10.62
C PRO A 79 30.22 0.30 10.68
N ILE A 80 29.67 -0.24 9.59
CA ILE A 80 28.27 -0.64 9.50
C ILE A 80 27.98 -1.63 10.64
N SER A 81 27.16 -1.20 11.60
CA SER A 81 26.74 -1.99 12.74
C SER A 81 25.27 -2.35 12.60
N VAL A 82 24.86 -3.45 13.23
CA VAL A 82 23.45 -3.85 13.28
C VAL A 82 23.00 -4.00 14.72
N GLY A 83 21.80 -3.51 15.02
CA GLY A 83 21.14 -3.62 16.31
C GLY A 83 19.86 -4.43 16.20
N TYR A 84 19.62 -5.28 17.20
CA TYR A 84 18.37 -6.01 17.36
C TYR A 84 17.65 -5.46 18.59
N VAL A 85 16.36 -5.19 18.45
CA VAL A 85 15.56 -4.67 19.55
C VAL A 85 14.16 -5.28 19.52
N ALA A 86 13.64 -5.66 20.67
CA ALA A 86 12.28 -6.18 20.76
C ALA A 86 11.28 -5.08 20.45
N ALA A 87 10.25 -5.36 19.65
CA ALA A 87 9.30 -4.35 19.18
C ALA A 87 8.47 -3.76 20.33
N ASP A 88 8.17 -4.55 21.35
CA ASP A 88 7.49 -4.15 22.58
C ASP A 88 8.31 -3.18 23.44
N SER A 89 9.64 -3.19 23.28
CA SER A 89 10.55 -2.32 24.00
C SER A 89 10.58 -0.89 23.43
N ILE A 90 10.02 -0.67 22.22
CA ILE A 90 10.01 0.61 21.53
C ILE A 90 8.79 1.42 22.00
N VAL A 91 9.05 2.58 22.60
CA VAL A 91 8.01 3.47 23.12
C VAL A 91 7.73 4.66 22.19
N GLY A 92 8.62 4.93 21.24
CA GLY A 92 8.46 6.02 20.29
C GLY A 92 9.32 5.86 19.04
N ILE A 93 8.86 6.46 17.95
CA ILE A 93 9.57 6.47 16.67
C ILE A 93 9.59 7.91 16.15
N ASN A 94 10.77 8.38 15.75
CA ASN A 94 10.93 9.62 15.00
C ASN A 94 11.49 9.30 13.62
N LEU A 95 10.80 9.76 12.59
CA LEU A 95 11.16 9.56 11.18
C LEU A 95 11.82 10.82 10.66
N HIS A 96 12.96 10.67 10.01
CA HIS A 96 13.68 11.78 9.40
C HIS A 96 13.37 11.84 7.90
N GLN A 97 13.45 13.04 7.31
CA GLN A 97 13.18 13.28 5.89
C GLN A 97 11.79 12.76 5.46
N VAL A 98 10.80 12.99 6.31
CA VAL A 98 9.42 12.49 6.16
C VAL A 98 8.79 12.86 4.81
N THR A 99 9.20 13.96 4.18
CA THR A 99 8.65 14.40 2.89
C THR A 99 8.72 13.34 1.80
N GLU A 100 9.74 12.48 1.80
CA GLU A 100 9.89 11.41 0.79
C GLU A 100 8.94 10.22 1.00
N ILE A 101 8.44 10.07 2.23
CA ILE A 101 7.61 8.93 2.65
C ILE A 101 6.23 9.35 3.15
N LEU A 102 5.93 10.66 3.14
CA LEU A 102 4.65 11.27 3.50
C LEU A 102 3.46 10.44 3.00
N PRO A 103 3.43 9.98 1.73
CA PRO A 103 2.31 9.21 1.21
C PRO A 103 2.11 7.86 1.90
N VAL A 104 3.20 7.22 2.32
CA VAL A 104 3.16 5.91 2.97
C VAL A 104 2.75 6.05 4.43
N ILE A 105 3.23 7.09 5.10
CA ILE A 105 2.95 7.33 6.51
C ILE A 105 1.73 8.22 6.77
N SER A 106 1.07 8.71 5.71
CA SER A 106 -0.20 9.43 5.85
C SER A 106 -1.36 8.47 6.09
N PHE A 107 -1.18 7.16 5.87
CA PHE A 107 -2.26 6.16 5.98
C PHE A 107 -3.49 6.58 5.17
N GLY A 108 -3.24 7.20 4.02
CA GLY A 108 -4.27 7.72 3.15
C GLY A 108 -4.85 9.09 3.51
N ALA A 109 -4.40 9.74 4.57
CA ALA A 109 -4.88 11.07 4.94
C ALA A 109 -4.43 12.17 3.97
N ILE A 110 -3.32 11.96 3.26
CA ILE A 110 -2.77 12.91 2.30
C ILE A 110 -3.02 12.39 0.90
N GLU A 111 -3.72 13.19 0.11
CA GLU A 111 -3.84 12.97 -1.32
C GLU A 111 -2.49 13.21 -1.99
N LEU A 112 -1.98 12.16 -2.65
CA LEU A 112 -0.76 12.24 -3.43
C LEU A 112 -0.97 13.19 -4.62
N PRO A 113 -0.05 14.13 -4.89
CA PRO A 113 -0.05 14.81 -6.17
C PRO A 113 0.09 13.76 -7.28
N VAL A 114 -0.74 13.88 -8.30
CA VAL A 114 -0.75 12.94 -9.43
C VAL A 114 0.58 13.04 -10.17
N GLU A 115 1.44 12.03 -10.06
CA GLU A 115 2.65 11.92 -10.88
C GLU A 115 2.30 11.23 -12.21
N GLY A 116 2.47 11.94 -13.32
CA GLY A 116 2.33 11.40 -14.68
C GLY A 116 1.12 11.92 -15.47
N SER A 117 0.95 11.41 -16.70
CA SER A 117 -0.20 11.73 -17.54
C SER A 117 -1.45 11.03 -17.00
N ILE A 118 -2.50 11.79 -16.74
CA ILE A 118 -3.77 11.27 -16.24
C ILE A 118 -4.52 10.62 -17.40
N PRO A 119 -4.79 9.31 -17.34
CA PRO A 119 -5.46 8.64 -18.44
C PRO A 119 -6.88 9.18 -18.61
N SER A 120 -7.32 9.26 -19.86
CA SER A 120 -8.69 9.60 -20.18
C SER A 120 -9.62 8.44 -19.79
N ARG A 121 -10.93 8.71 -19.70
CA ARG A 121 -11.93 7.65 -19.48
C ARG A 121 -11.88 6.58 -20.57
N MET A 122 -11.53 6.98 -21.78
CA MET A 122 -11.38 6.05 -22.91
C MET A 122 -10.16 5.15 -22.73
N ASP A 123 -9.02 5.70 -22.30
CA ASP A 123 -7.81 4.91 -22.02
C ASP A 123 -8.06 3.88 -20.91
N LEU A 124 -8.76 4.29 -19.85
CA LEU A 124 -9.13 3.39 -18.75
C LEU A 124 -10.08 2.27 -19.19
N ARG A 125 -11.04 2.58 -20.06
CA ARG A 125 -11.93 1.56 -20.64
C ARG A 125 -11.15 0.58 -21.50
N GLN A 126 -10.27 1.08 -22.36
CA GLN A 126 -9.42 0.24 -23.20
C GLN A 126 -8.54 -0.68 -22.35
N GLN A 127 -7.92 -0.14 -21.29
CA GLN A 127 -7.07 -0.93 -20.39
C GLN A 127 -7.86 -2.03 -19.65
N ALA A 128 -9.10 -1.76 -19.22
CA ALA A 128 -9.96 -2.78 -18.63
C ALA A 128 -10.35 -3.88 -19.63
N GLU A 129 -10.63 -3.50 -20.88
CA GLU A 129 -10.89 -4.45 -21.97
C GLU A 129 -9.66 -5.31 -22.28
N ASP A 130 -8.49 -4.71 -22.39
CA ASP A 130 -7.22 -5.41 -22.64
C ASP A 130 -6.92 -6.40 -21.50
N LEU A 131 -7.13 -6.01 -20.25
CA LEU A 131 -6.99 -6.91 -19.10
C LEU A 131 -8.01 -8.05 -19.14
N SER A 132 -9.26 -7.77 -19.52
CA SER A 132 -10.30 -8.80 -19.67
C SER A 132 -9.87 -9.85 -20.72
N GLN A 133 -9.32 -9.39 -21.85
CA GLN A 133 -8.80 -10.26 -22.90
C GLN A 133 -7.60 -11.08 -22.42
N GLN A 134 -6.68 -10.47 -21.67
CA GLN A 134 -5.53 -11.16 -21.10
C GLN A 134 -5.92 -12.24 -20.08
N LEU A 135 -6.94 -11.98 -19.26
CA LEU A 135 -7.44 -12.95 -18.28
C LEU A 135 -8.25 -14.07 -18.96
N GLY A 136 -9.01 -13.75 -20.01
CA GLY A 136 -9.77 -14.70 -20.84
C GLY A 136 -10.96 -15.37 -20.17
N ILE A 137 -11.12 -15.22 -18.85
CA ILE A 137 -12.15 -15.86 -18.04
C ILE A 137 -13.08 -14.88 -17.32
N VAL A 138 -12.71 -13.59 -17.23
CA VAL A 138 -13.42 -12.58 -16.45
C VAL A 138 -13.48 -11.28 -17.25
N GLN A 139 -14.65 -10.65 -17.28
CA GLN A 139 -14.83 -9.31 -17.85
C GLN A 139 -14.63 -8.24 -16.78
N ILE A 140 -13.77 -7.25 -17.03
CA ILE A 140 -13.58 -6.08 -16.17
C ILE A 140 -14.39 -4.90 -16.72
N MET A 141 -15.25 -4.33 -15.88
CA MET A 141 -16.09 -3.19 -16.21
C MET A 141 -15.86 -2.03 -15.24
N ILE A 142 -15.87 -0.80 -15.74
CA ILE A 142 -15.74 0.43 -14.95
C ILE A 142 -17.03 1.23 -15.03
N SER A 143 -17.66 1.51 -13.89
CA SER A 143 -18.89 2.32 -13.81
C SER A 143 -18.57 3.81 -13.72
N PHE A 144 -18.20 4.45 -14.84
CA PHE A 144 -17.81 5.87 -14.88
C PHE A 144 -18.86 6.85 -14.33
N ASP A 145 -20.13 6.47 -14.32
CA ASP A 145 -21.24 7.32 -13.83
C ASP A 145 -21.17 7.58 -12.31
N SER A 146 -20.47 6.70 -11.58
CA SER A 146 -20.25 6.84 -10.13
C SER A 146 -19.07 7.76 -9.78
N PHE A 147 -18.25 8.15 -10.76
CA PHE A 147 -16.98 8.83 -10.50
C PHE A 147 -17.10 10.35 -10.55
N PRO A 148 -16.56 11.06 -9.54
CA PRO A 148 -16.31 12.49 -9.64
C PRO A 148 -15.44 12.82 -10.85
N SER A 149 -15.69 13.99 -11.45
CA SER A 149 -14.98 14.46 -12.66
C SER A 149 -13.54 14.91 -12.43
N ASP A 150 -13.07 14.83 -11.18
CA ASP A 150 -11.74 15.26 -10.76
C ASP A 150 -10.64 14.30 -11.26
N GLU A 151 -9.51 14.89 -11.60
CA GLU A 151 -8.30 14.28 -12.11
C GLU A 151 -7.69 13.25 -11.15
N VAL A 152 -7.73 13.53 -9.85
CA VAL A 152 -7.24 12.64 -8.80
C VAL A 152 -7.96 11.29 -8.85
N TYR A 153 -9.27 11.29 -9.10
CA TYR A 153 -10.09 10.09 -9.18
C TYR A 153 -9.72 9.23 -10.39
N ARG A 154 -9.47 9.86 -11.54
CA ARG A 154 -9.04 9.13 -12.75
C ARG A 154 -7.69 8.44 -12.54
N TYR A 155 -6.76 9.12 -11.87
CA TYR A 155 -5.48 8.51 -11.53
C TYR A 155 -5.62 7.36 -10.51
N ARG A 156 -6.49 7.49 -9.51
CA ARG A 156 -6.77 6.39 -8.57
C ARG A 156 -7.42 5.21 -9.25
N LEU A 157 -8.37 5.46 -10.14
CA LEU A 157 -9.00 4.41 -10.95
C LEU A 157 -7.97 3.69 -11.83
N PHE A 158 -7.02 4.41 -12.42
CA PHE A 158 -5.90 3.82 -13.14
C PHE A 158 -5.10 2.84 -12.26
N GLN A 159 -4.64 3.29 -11.09
CA GLN A 159 -3.92 2.43 -10.14
C GLN A 159 -4.76 1.21 -9.71
N MET A 160 -6.07 1.38 -9.59
CA MET A 160 -7.00 0.31 -9.21
C MET A 160 -7.13 -0.73 -10.31
N VAL A 161 -7.25 -0.31 -11.57
CA VAL A 161 -7.28 -1.21 -12.73
C VAL A 161 -5.99 -2.04 -12.78
N GLU A 162 -4.83 -1.41 -12.61
CA GLU A 162 -3.54 -2.12 -12.56
C GLU A 162 -3.45 -3.11 -11.39
N THR A 163 -3.83 -2.67 -10.19
CA THR A 163 -3.78 -3.51 -8.98
C THR A 163 -4.73 -4.70 -9.09
N THR A 164 -5.96 -4.47 -9.55
CA THR A 164 -6.95 -5.51 -9.79
C THR A 164 -6.43 -6.52 -10.80
N GLY A 165 -5.87 -6.05 -11.92
CA GLY A 165 -5.24 -6.91 -12.92
C GLY A 165 -4.14 -7.79 -12.33
N ALA A 166 -3.23 -7.21 -11.53
CA ALA A 166 -2.15 -7.95 -10.89
C ALA A 166 -2.66 -9.01 -9.90
N VAL A 167 -3.68 -8.69 -9.10
CA VAL A 167 -4.29 -9.64 -8.15
C VAL A 167 -4.94 -10.80 -8.89
N LEU A 168 -5.76 -10.53 -9.91
CA LEU A 168 -6.44 -11.56 -10.71
C LEU A 168 -5.44 -12.47 -11.44
N GLN A 169 -4.39 -11.89 -12.04
CA GLN A 169 -3.31 -12.65 -12.64
C GLN A 169 -2.55 -13.50 -11.61
N GLY A 170 -2.38 -13.00 -10.38
CA GLY A 170 -1.81 -13.75 -9.27
C GLY A 170 -2.67 -14.96 -8.89
N LEU A 171 -3.98 -14.77 -8.76
CA LEU A 171 -4.94 -15.84 -8.43
C LEU A 171 -4.96 -16.94 -9.50
N LEU A 172 -4.87 -16.56 -10.79
CA LEU A 172 -4.82 -17.49 -11.92
C LEU A 172 -3.60 -18.43 -11.93
N LYS A 173 -2.52 -18.06 -11.23
CA LYS A 173 -1.33 -18.92 -11.07
C LYS A 173 -1.55 -20.06 -10.09
N SER A 174 -2.60 -19.99 -9.26
CA SER A 174 -2.96 -21.04 -8.31
C SER A 174 -4.17 -21.84 -8.81
N ASN A 175 -4.19 -23.15 -8.58
CA ASN A 175 -5.33 -23.99 -8.98
C ASN A 175 -6.62 -23.58 -8.26
N LEU A 176 -6.53 -23.31 -6.96
CA LEU A 176 -7.67 -22.88 -6.15
C LEU A 176 -8.21 -21.52 -6.61
N GLY A 177 -7.34 -20.52 -6.80
CA GLY A 177 -7.75 -19.19 -7.25
C GLY A 177 -8.33 -19.20 -8.66
N ARG A 178 -7.78 -20.02 -9.56
CA ARG A 178 -8.36 -20.21 -10.90
C ARG A 178 -9.76 -20.81 -10.84
N GLN A 179 -9.96 -21.84 -10.01
CA GLN A 179 -11.24 -22.48 -9.83
C GLN A 179 -12.28 -21.49 -9.25
N ALA A 180 -11.93 -20.78 -8.19
CA ALA A 180 -12.78 -19.77 -7.57
C ALA A 180 -13.21 -18.69 -8.58
N LEU A 181 -12.26 -18.15 -9.37
CA LEU A 181 -12.57 -17.17 -10.40
C LEU A 181 -13.48 -17.74 -11.48
N THR A 182 -13.19 -18.94 -12.00
CA THR A 182 -13.94 -19.52 -13.13
C THR A 182 -15.36 -19.93 -12.75
N GLU A 183 -15.56 -20.43 -11.53
CA GLU A 183 -16.88 -20.92 -11.08
C GLU A 183 -17.77 -19.81 -10.52
N GLN A 184 -17.16 -18.82 -9.86
CA GLN A 184 -17.89 -17.83 -9.08
C GLN A 184 -17.86 -16.41 -9.65
N VAL A 185 -16.94 -16.06 -10.55
CA VAL A 185 -16.79 -14.68 -11.05
C VAL A 185 -16.85 -14.65 -12.57
N GLU A 186 -17.88 -13.99 -13.10
CA GLU A 186 -18.02 -13.71 -14.53
C GLU A 186 -17.60 -12.28 -14.85
N THR A 187 -17.94 -11.34 -13.97
CA THR A 187 -17.64 -9.92 -14.14
C THR A 187 -16.98 -9.34 -12.90
N VAL A 188 -15.93 -8.56 -13.08
CA VAL A 188 -15.35 -7.68 -12.05
C VAL A 188 -15.80 -6.26 -12.35
N ARG A 189 -16.51 -5.65 -11.41
CA ARG A 189 -16.99 -4.28 -11.55
C ARG A 189 -16.23 -3.35 -10.63
N LEU A 190 -15.63 -2.32 -11.21
CA LEU A 190 -14.91 -1.26 -10.51
C LEU A 190 -15.80 -0.02 -10.40
N GLU A 191 -16.07 0.42 -9.18
CA GLU A 191 -16.95 1.56 -8.89
C GLU A 191 -16.35 2.47 -7.81
N TYR A 192 -16.75 3.74 -7.83
CA TYR A 192 -16.45 4.64 -6.73
C TYR A 192 -17.48 4.50 -5.60
N SER A 193 -17.02 4.55 -4.36
CA SER A 193 -17.85 4.57 -3.15
C SER A 193 -17.17 5.37 -2.05
N GLU A 194 -17.94 5.87 -1.09
CA GLU A 194 -17.39 6.55 0.09
C GLU A 194 -16.55 5.62 0.97
N ALA A 195 -16.77 4.30 0.88
CA ALA A 195 -16.03 3.29 1.61
C ALA A 195 -15.53 2.19 0.67
N ASN A 196 -14.32 1.69 0.96
CA ASN A 196 -13.77 0.54 0.26
C ASN A 196 -14.58 -0.72 0.60
N GLN A 197 -15.07 -1.40 -0.41
CA GLN A 197 -15.89 -2.59 -0.26
C GLN A 197 -15.57 -3.58 -1.38
N VAL A 198 -15.44 -4.84 -0.99
CA VAL A 198 -15.41 -5.96 -1.93
C VAL A 198 -16.59 -6.86 -1.62
N SER A 199 -17.38 -7.19 -2.64
CA SER A 199 -18.51 -8.10 -2.48
C SER A 199 -18.71 -8.92 -3.75
N LEU A 200 -19.20 -10.14 -3.57
CA LEU A 200 -19.52 -11.04 -4.66
C LEU A 200 -21.02 -11.33 -4.63
N SER A 201 -21.72 -10.99 -5.70
CA SER A 201 -23.14 -11.28 -5.86
C SER A 201 -23.45 -11.56 -7.33
N ASN A 202 -24.27 -12.58 -7.60
CA ASN A 202 -24.67 -12.95 -8.97
C ASN A 202 -23.49 -13.05 -9.95
N ARG A 203 -22.37 -13.63 -9.52
CA ARG A 203 -21.11 -13.71 -10.28
C ARG A 203 -20.45 -12.39 -10.66
N VAL A 204 -20.86 -11.29 -10.02
CA VAL A 204 -20.24 -9.98 -10.13
C VAL A 204 -19.41 -9.73 -8.88
N LEU A 205 -18.09 -9.66 -9.03
CA LEU A 205 -17.18 -9.19 -8.00
C LEU A 205 -17.14 -7.66 -8.08
N LEU A 206 -17.88 -7.00 -7.19
CA LEU A 206 -17.85 -5.55 -7.02
C LEU A 206 -16.64 -5.17 -6.17
N ILE A 207 -15.79 -4.31 -6.72
CA ILE A 207 -14.68 -3.66 -6.03
C ILE A 207 -14.99 -2.16 -6.03
N ALA A 208 -15.59 -1.70 -4.94
CA ALA A 208 -15.89 -0.30 -4.72
C ALA A 208 -14.76 0.35 -3.92
N PHE A 209 -14.33 1.54 -4.31
CA PHE A 209 -13.21 2.22 -3.64
C PHE A 209 -13.45 3.69 -3.38
N SER A 210 -12.84 4.18 -2.30
CA SER A 210 -12.85 5.58 -1.88
C SER A 210 -11.58 6.31 -2.33
N THR A 211 -11.61 7.64 -2.31
CA THR A 211 -10.39 8.46 -2.51
C THR A 211 -9.37 8.30 -1.41
N VAL A 212 -9.81 7.92 -0.20
CA VAL A 212 -8.93 7.61 0.92
C VAL A 212 -8.20 6.29 0.61
N PRO A 213 -6.88 6.31 0.39
CA PRO A 213 -6.06 5.10 0.26
C PRO A 213 -6.28 4.22 1.48
N THR A 214 -6.73 2.99 1.26
CA THR A 214 -6.69 1.97 2.30
C THR A 214 -5.49 1.06 2.11
N ASP A 215 -4.66 1.02 3.15
CA ASP A 215 -3.55 0.08 3.31
C ASP A 215 -4.00 -1.37 3.28
N GLU A 216 -3.40 -2.21 2.41
CA GLU A 216 -3.47 -3.70 2.37
C GLU A 216 -4.86 -4.39 2.47
N THR A 217 -5.93 -3.69 2.86
CA THR A 217 -7.25 -4.24 3.16
C THR A 217 -7.94 -4.66 1.89
N LEU A 218 -7.74 -3.97 0.77
CA LEU A 218 -8.36 -4.34 -0.50
C LEU A 218 -7.88 -5.73 -0.96
N ASN A 219 -6.57 -5.99 -0.95
CA ASN A 219 -6.02 -7.29 -1.34
C ASN A 219 -6.49 -8.42 -0.42
N ARG A 220 -6.54 -8.16 0.90
CA ARG A 220 -7.06 -9.12 1.88
C ARG A 220 -8.56 -9.34 1.71
N GLN A 221 -9.33 -8.31 1.39
CA GLN A 221 -10.79 -8.38 1.17
C GLN A 221 -11.10 -9.15 -0.12
N ILE A 222 -10.39 -8.89 -1.22
CA ILE A 222 -10.54 -9.67 -2.47
C ILE A 222 -10.26 -11.14 -2.21
N SER A 223 -9.18 -11.46 -1.50
CA SER A 223 -8.81 -12.86 -1.19
C SER A 223 -9.71 -13.53 -0.16
N ALA A 224 -10.49 -12.77 0.63
CA ALA A 224 -11.40 -13.31 1.63
C ALA A 224 -12.81 -13.58 1.07
N VAL A 225 -13.16 -12.92 -0.03
CA VAL A 225 -14.46 -13.07 -0.71
C VAL A 225 -14.44 -14.21 -1.73
N LEU A 226 -13.26 -14.55 -2.26
CA LEU A 226 -13.03 -15.65 -3.20
C LEU A 226 -12.54 -16.92 -2.49
#